data_AF-A0AAV2F612-F1
#
_entry.id   AF-A0AAV2F612-F1
#
_cell.length_a   1.000
_cell.length_b   1.000
_cell.length_c   1.000
_cell.angle_alpha   90.00
_cell.angle_beta   90.00
_cell.angle_gamma   90.00
#
_symmetry.space_group_name_H-M   'P 1'
#
loop_
_entity.id
_entity.type
_entity.pdbx_description
1 polymer ?
#
loop_
_entity_poly.entity_id
_entity_poly.type
_entity_poly.pdbx_seq_one_letter_code
_entity_poly.pdbx_strand_id
1 'polypeptide(L)'
;MTRSNPTPLEAECGKFVEMLKKLNITTPFLEAMTYIRRYAKYLKGLHAKKRKFEDLATVTLSEKCSAFIQNKFPKKQQDLGSFTIPLCIGTCHIENSLADFGASINVMPYKLYKKLT
;
A
#
# COMPACT_ATOMS: atom_id res chain seq x y z
N MET A 1 -26.07 -54.96 -31.24
CA MET A 1 -26.06 -54.00 -30.11
C MET A 1 -26.25 -52.61 -30.69
N THR A 2 -27.41 -52.00 -30.49
CA THR A 2 -27.77 -50.68 -31.02
C THR A 2 -27.09 -49.60 -30.19
N ARG A 3 -26.23 -48.79 -30.82
CA ARG A 3 -25.58 -47.65 -30.17
C ARG A 3 -26.67 -46.60 -29.91
N SER A 4 -26.97 -46.32 -28.64
CA SER A 4 -27.89 -45.25 -28.26
C SER A 4 -27.37 -43.91 -28.76
N ASN A 5 -28.27 -43.05 -29.22
CA ASN A 5 -27.91 -41.70 -29.65
C ASN A 5 -27.40 -40.91 -28.44
N PRO A 6 -26.28 -40.18 -28.58
CA PRO A 6 -25.72 -39.42 -27.48
C PRO A 6 -26.72 -38.36 -27.02
N THR A 7 -26.82 -38.21 -25.70
CA THR A 7 -27.63 -37.15 -25.09
C THR A 7 -27.12 -35.77 -25.52
N PRO A 8 -27.95 -34.72 -25.48
CA PRO A 8 -27.52 -33.36 -25.87
C PRO A 8 -26.24 -32.90 -25.17
N LEU A 9 -26.10 -33.26 -23.88
CA LEU A 9 -24.91 -32.96 -23.07
C LEU A 9 -23.68 -33.75 -23.53
N GLU A 10 -23.83 -35.03 -23.87
CA GLU A 10 -22.73 -35.86 -24.40
C GLU A 10 -22.28 -35.39 -25.79
N ALA A 11 -23.21 -34.94 -26.62
CA ALA A 11 -22.91 -34.36 -27.93
C ALA A 11 -22.15 -33.03 -27.79
N GLU A 12 -22.52 -32.20 -26.81
CA GLU A 12 -21.83 -30.95 -26.50
C GLU A 12 -20.43 -31.18 -25.92
N CYS A 13 -20.28 -32.12 -24.97
CA CYS A 13 -18.99 -32.56 -24.47
C CYS A 13 -18.09 -33.13 -25.58
N GLY A 14 -18.66 -33.91 -26.50
CA GLY A 14 -17.96 -34.44 -27.67
C GLY A 14 -17.44 -33.32 -28.58
N LYS A 15 -18.27 -32.31 -28.87
CA LYS A 15 -17.87 -31.12 -29.64
C LYS A 15 -16.75 -30.34 -28.94
N PHE A 16 -16.84 -30.17 -27.62
CA PHE A 16 -15.82 -29.49 -26.82
C PHE A 16 -14.46 -30.23 -26.86
N VAL A 17 -14.47 -31.56 -26.74
CA VAL A 17 -13.26 -32.39 -26.85
C VAL A 17 -12.63 -32.29 -28.25
N GLU A 18 -13.44 -32.27 -29.31
CA GLU A 18 -12.94 -32.08 -30.67
C GLU A 18 -12.36 -30.67 -30.90
N MET A 19 -12.92 -29.63 -30.26
CA MET A 19 -12.32 -28.29 -30.26
C MET A 19 -10.97 -28.27 -29.52
N LEU A 20 -10.87 -28.95 -28.38
CA LEU A 20 -9.63 -29.05 -27.61
C LEU A 20 -8.54 -29.84 -28.34
N LYS A 21 -8.88 -30.87 -29.13
CA LYS A 21 -7.92 -31.60 -29.96
C LYS A 21 -7.37 -30.77 -31.13
N LYS A 22 -8.17 -29.81 -31.64
CA LYS A 22 -7.77 -28.87 -32.69
C LYS A 22 -6.91 -27.73 -32.17
N LEU A 23 -7.06 -27.38 -30.90
CA LEU A 23 -6.10 -26.55 -30.20
C LEU A 23 -4.82 -27.36 -30.06
N ASN A 24 -3.77 -26.98 -30.80
CA ASN A 24 -2.44 -27.52 -30.53
C ASN A 24 -2.03 -26.95 -29.17
N ILE A 25 -2.42 -27.63 -28.07
CA ILE A 25 -2.12 -27.21 -26.70
C ILE A 25 -0.61 -27.37 -26.52
N THR A 26 0.10 -26.36 -27.01
CA THR A 26 1.45 -26.08 -26.62
C THR A 26 1.30 -25.69 -25.15
N THR A 27 1.95 -26.43 -24.27
CA THR A 27 2.37 -26.14 -22.87
C THR A 27 1.68 -24.98 -22.10
N PRO A 28 1.66 -23.72 -22.58
CA PRO A 28 0.98 -22.58 -21.94
C PRO A 28 -0.43 -22.79 -21.34
N PHE A 29 -1.34 -23.53 -21.97
CA PHE A 29 -2.71 -23.70 -21.39
C PHE A 29 -2.73 -24.64 -20.18
N LEU A 30 -2.01 -25.76 -20.26
CA LEU A 30 -1.88 -26.70 -19.13
C LEU A 30 -1.13 -26.03 -17.98
N GLU A 31 -0.10 -25.26 -18.30
CA GLU A 31 0.63 -24.46 -17.33
C GLU A 31 -0.27 -23.41 -16.67
N ALA A 32 -1.07 -22.66 -17.44
CA ALA A 32 -2.04 -21.70 -16.91
C ALA A 32 -3.05 -22.38 -15.95
N MET A 33 -3.55 -23.57 -16.28
CA MET A 33 -4.42 -24.35 -15.40
C MET A 33 -3.73 -24.72 -14.07
N THR A 34 -2.43 -25.06 -14.09
CA THR A 34 -1.68 -25.31 -12.85
C THR A 34 -1.49 -24.04 -12.02
N TYR A 35 -1.27 -22.89 -12.67
CA TYR A 35 -1.17 -21.58 -12.00
C TYR A 35 -2.49 -21.20 -11.34
N ILE A 36 -3.62 -21.33 -12.03
CA ILE A 36 -4.95 -21.05 -11.49
C ILE A 36 -5.23 -21.94 -10.26
N ARG A 37 -4.89 -23.24 -10.33
CA ARG A 37 -5.06 -24.17 -9.20
C ARG A 37 -4.17 -23.83 -8.01
N ARG A 38 -2.92 -23.45 -8.25
CA ARG A 38 -1.96 -23.02 -7.21
C ARG A 38 -2.44 -21.73 -6.54
N TYR A 39 -2.87 -20.77 -7.34
CA TYR A 39 -3.39 -19.49 -6.86
C TYR A 39 -4.65 -19.67 -6.02
N ALA A 40 -5.60 -20.50 -6.47
CA ALA A 40 -6.80 -20.84 -5.70
C ALA A 40 -6.47 -21.49 -4.34
N LYS A 41 -5.46 -22.39 -4.29
CA LYS A 41 -5.00 -23.01 -3.04
C LYS A 41 -4.38 -21.97 -2.10
N TYR A 42 -3.58 -21.05 -2.65
CA TYR A 42 -2.96 -19.97 -1.89
C TYR A 42 -3.99 -19.03 -1.28
N LEU A 43 -4.97 -18.57 -2.07
CA LEU A 43 -6.07 -17.72 -1.60
C LEU A 43 -6.89 -18.38 -0.50
N LYS A 44 -7.22 -19.67 -0.63
CA LYS A 44 -7.89 -20.43 0.44
C LYS A 44 -7.06 -20.49 1.72
N GLY A 45 -5.74 -20.63 1.60
CA GLY A 45 -4.81 -20.59 2.73
C GLY A 45 -4.75 -19.23 3.43
N LEU A 46 -4.75 -18.13 2.67
CA LEU A 46 -4.81 -16.78 3.23
C LEU A 46 -6.11 -16.52 3.98
N HIS A 47 -7.25 -16.94 3.44
CA HIS A 47 -8.55 -16.79 4.11
C HIS A 47 -8.60 -17.55 5.44
N ALA A 48 -8.07 -18.78 5.46
CA ALA A 48 -7.98 -19.57 6.69
C ALA A 48 -7.03 -18.95 7.73
N LYS A 49 -5.91 -18.37 7.29
CA LYS A 49 -4.98 -17.64 8.18
C LYS A 49 -5.57 -16.34 8.71
N LYS A 50 -6.33 -15.60 7.90
CA LYS A 50 -7.02 -14.36 8.31
C LYS A 50 -8.01 -14.63 9.44
N ARG A 51 -8.81 -15.71 9.34
CA ARG A 51 -9.70 -16.14 10.44
C ARG A 51 -8.94 -16.43 11.72
N LYS A 52 -7.83 -17.18 11.64
CA LYS A 52 -6.97 -17.43 12.81
C LYS A 52 -6.39 -16.14 13.40
N PHE A 53 -6.10 -15.13 12.57
CA PHE A 53 -5.60 -13.84 13.03
C PHE A 53 -6.71 -13.04 13.72
N GLU A 54 -7.93 -13.04 13.19
CA GLU A 54 -9.12 -12.43 13.82
C GLU A 54 -9.40 -13.06 15.19
N ASP A 55 -9.27 -14.38 15.34
CA ASP A 55 -9.43 -15.10 16.61
C ASP A 55 -8.31 -14.80 17.64
N LEU A 56 -7.14 -14.34 17.19
CA LEU A 56 -5.96 -14.00 18.01
C LEU A 56 -5.81 -12.49 18.27
N ALA A 57 -6.58 -11.63 17.60
CA ALA A 57 -6.31 -10.20 17.51
C ALA A 57 -6.85 -9.34 18.67
N THR A 58 -7.03 -9.90 19.87
CA THR A 58 -7.23 -9.07 21.07
C THR A 58 -5.86 -8.64 21.62
N VAL A 59 -5.21 -7.72 20.89
CA VAL A 59 -3.92 -7.15 21.33
C VAL A 59 -4.20 -5.93 22.20
N THR A 60 -3.74 -5.96 23.45
CA THR A 60 -3.82 -4.81 24.36
C THR A 60 -2.89 -3.71 23.87
N LEU A 61 -3.45 -2.60 23.40
CA LEU A 61 -2.70 -1.44 22.95
C LEU A 61 -2.29 -0.57 24.15
N SER A 62 -1.09 0.01 24.08
CA SER A 62 -0.70 1.06 25.04
C SER A 62 -1.59 2.29 24.87
N GLU A 63 -1.76 3.08 25.93
CA GLU A 63 -2.61 4.27 25.92
C GLU A 63 -2.27 5.27 24.80
N LYS A 64 -0.99 5.39 24.43
CA LYS A 64 -0.56 6.24 23.31
C LYS A 64 -1.08 5.72 21.96
N CYS A 65 -1.01 4.41 21.74
CA CYS A 65 -1.49 3.78 20.51
C CYS A 65 -3.02 3.80 20.42
N SER A 66 -3.73 3.62 21.54
CA SER A 66 -5.19 3.70 21.56
C SER A 66 -5.67 5.13 21.33
N ALA A 67 -5.02 6.14 21.90
CA ALA A 67 -5.33 7.55 21.66
C ALA A 67 -5.14 7.95 20.18
N PHE A 68 -4.08 7.45 19.54
CA PHE A 68 -3.83 7.66 18.12
C PHE A 68 -4.93 7.06 17.24
N ILE A 69 -5.32 5.80 17.48
CA ILE A 69 -6.39 5.13 16.72
C ILE A 69 -7.76 5.77 16.97
N GLN A 70 -8.03 6.22 18.20
CA GLN A 70 -9.25 6.94 18.55
C GLN A 70 -9.26 8.39 18.03
N ASN A 71 -8.23 8.81 17.29
CA ASN A 71 -8.06 10.17 16.79
C ASN A 71 -8.13 11.24 17.90
N LYS A 72 -7.88 10.82 19.14
CA LYS A 72 -7.78 11.69 20.31
C LYS A 72 -6.37 12.25 20.34
N PHE A 73 -6.02 13.01 19.31
CA PHE A 73 -4.78 13.76 19.32
C PHE A 73 -4.80 14.72 20.51
N PRO A 74 -3.68 14.87 21.23
CA PRO A 74 -3.56 15.98 22.15
C PRO A 74 -3.90 17.27 21.39
N LYS A 75 -4.67 18.16 22.00
CA LYS A 75 -4.97 19.49 21.43
C LYS A 75 -3.65 20.08 20.93
N LYS A 76 -3.60 20.46 19.64
CA LYS A 76 -2.46 21.18 19.08
C LYS A 76 -2.13 22.31 20.06
N GLN A 77 -0.93 22.27 20.63
CA GLN A 77 -0.37 23.43 21.30
C GLN A 77 -0.40 24.57 20.28
N GLN A 78 -0.79 25.76 20.73
CA GLN A 78 -0.98 26.92 19.88
C GLN A 78 0.28 27.09 19.02
N ASP A 79 0.10 27.17 17.70
CA ASP A 79 1.22 27.37 16.80
C ASP A 79 1.86 28.71 17.16
N LEU A 80 3.16 28.70 17.48
CA LEU A 80 3.90 29.94 17.74
C LEU A 80 3.98 30.81 16.47
N GLY A 81 3.63 30.26 15.30
CA GLY A 81 3.72 30.95 14.03
C GLY A 81 5.17 31.31 13.72
N SER A 82 5.39 32.54 13.31
CA SER A 82 6.73 33.08 13.10
C SER A 82 7.28 33.69 14.39
N PHE A 83 8.50 33.31 14.77
CA PHE A 83 9.21 33.85 15.93
C PHE A 83 10.63 34.25 15.54
N THR A 84 11.31 35.03 16.36
CA THR A 84 12.70 35.43 16.11
C THR A 84 13.67 34.63 16.95
N ILE A 85 14.76 34.18 16.33
CA ILE A 85 15.88 33.51 16.99
C ILE A 85 17.19 34.21 16.66
N PRO A 86 18.16 34.24 17.58
CA PRO A 86 19.51 34.63 17.24
C PRO A 86 20.14 33.59 16.30
N LEU A 87 20.86 34.07 15.29
CA LEU A 87 21.48 33.26 14.23
C LEU A 87 22.89 33.76 13.95
N CYS A 88 23.84 32.84 13.81
CA CYS A 88 25.20 33.12 13.32
C CYS A 88 25.39 32.50 11.94
N ILE A 89 25.85 33.28 10.96
CA ILE A 89 26.23 32.79 9.63
C ILE A 89 27.68 33.20 9.38
N GLY A 90 28.60 32.23 9.41
CA GLY A 90 30.03 32.52 9.40
C GLY A 90 30.42 33.39 10.59
N THR A 91 31.01 34.55 10.32
CA THR A 91 31.38 35.56 11.34
C THR A 91 30.28 36.61 11.59
N CYS A 92 29.16 36.56 10.88
CA CYS A 92 28.06 37.51 11.04
C CYS A 92 27.07 37.03 12.11
N HIS A 93 26.86 37.86 13.14
CA HIS A 93 25.87 37.62 14.18
C HIS A 93 24.58 38.42 13.90
N ILE A 94 23.43 37.75 13.96
CA ILE A 94 22.10 38.29 13.70
C ILE A 94 21.26 38.01 14.94
N GLU A 95 20.89 39.04 15.69
CA GLU A 95 20.15 38.86 16.96
C GLU A 95 18.70 38.40 16.75
N ASN A 96 18.07 38.83 15.65
CA ASN A 96 16.65 38.61 15.37
C ASN A 96 16.43 38.06 13.96
N SER A 97 16.77 36.78 13.74
CA SER A 97 16.42 36.08 12.51
C SER A 97 15.01 35.51 12.61
N LEU A 98 14.18 35.74 11.59
CA LEU A 98 12.83 35.18 11.53
C LEU A 98 12.89 33.66 11.28
N ALA A 99 12.25 32.89 12.14
CA ALA A 99 11.99 31.47 11.99
C ALA A 99 10.48 31.28 11.84
N ASP A 100 10.05 30.78 10.69
CA ASP A 100 8.65 30.51 10.38
C ASP A 100 8.48 29.03 10.03
N PHE A 101 7.76 28.29 10.88
CA PHE A 101 7.48 26.86 10.66
C PHE A 101 6.48 26.62 9.53
N GLY A 102 5.78 27.67 9.06
CA GLY A 102 4.94 27.63 7.87
C GLY A 102 5.68 27.87 6.56
N ALA A 103 6.94 28.33 6.62
CA ALA A 103 7.74 28.61 5.44
C ALA A 103 8.42 27.34 4.90
N SER A 104 8.29 27.09 3.59
CA SER A 104 8.95 25.96 2.93
C SER A 104 10.38 26.26 2.46
N ILE A 105 10.79 27.53 2.48
CA ILE A 105 12.10 27.99 2.02
C ILE A 105 12.70 29.01 2.98
N ASN A 106 14.03 29.01 3.10
CA ASN A 106 14.78 30.02 3.84
C ASN A 106 15.19 31.15 2.90
N VAL A 107 14.92 32.40 3.28
CA VAL A 107 15.27 33.58 2.48
C VAL A 107 16.37 34.38 3.20
N MET A 108 17.43 34.71 2.48
CA MET A 108 18.47 35.62 2.94
C MET A 108 18.36 36.96 2.20
N PRO A 109 18.20 38.09 2.90
CA PRO A 109 18.23 39.39 2.25
C PRO A 109 19.55 39.63 1.52
N TYR A 110 19.49 40.19 0.31
CA TYR A 110 20.68 40.44 -0.51
C TYR A 110 21.74 41.30 0.19
N LYS A 111 21.32 42.26 1.02
CA LYS A 111 22.22 43.08 1.84
C LYS A 111 23.04 42.24 2.83
N LEU A 112 22.45 41.19 3.38
CA LEU A 112 23.13 40.27 4.29
C LEU A 112 24.09 39.37 3.51
N TYR A 113 23.65 38.84 2.37
CA TYR A 113 24.51 38.07 1.47
C TYR A 113 25.78 38.85 1.10
N LYS A 114 25.64 40.13 0.70
CA LYS A 114 26.78 41.03 0.39
C LYS A 114 27.73 41.30 1.57
N LYS A 115 27.29 41.11 2.82
CA LYS A 115 28.18 41.25 3.98
C LYS A 115 28.97 39.96 4.27
N LEU A 116 28.50 38.83 3.74
CA LEU A 116 29.09 37.52 3.90
C LEU A 116 30.05 37.14 2.75
N THR A 117 29.96 37.86 1.63
CA THR A 117 30.85 37.75 0.47
C THR A 117 31.84 38.91 0.46
#